data_AF-A0A6H1FTZ8-F1
#
_entry.id   AF-A0A6H1FTZ8-F1
#
_cell.length_a   1.000
_cell.length_b   1.000
_cell.length_c   1.000
_cell.angle_alpha   90.00
_cell.angle_beta   90.00
_cell.angle_gamma   90.00
#
_symmetry.space_group_name_H-M   'P 1'
#
loop_
_entity.id
_entity.type
_entity.pdbx_description
1 polymer ?
#
loop_
_entity_poly.entity_id
_entity_poly.type
_entity_poly.pdbx_seq_one_letter_code
_entity_poly.pdbx_strand_id
1 'polypeptide(L)'
;MTPDATTLQIISNVIVLIGVLVAIGAIVYNVRTAKKTQTANFLFESRQDTQYIESLHTLKQVHRSGKSFRSYVFPCEGTAITEEEMAERRKFQYILNFYERVAVSIREGIYDEQMIKRTSFTTVIETHDIAEPLIKAIREHIKSETTYQEFEWLVKRWKARPLKKNK
;
A
#
# COMPACT_ATOMS: atom_id res chain seq x y z
N MET A 1 -26.08 -17.57 55.70
CA MET A 1 -24.86 -16.78 55.98
C MET A 1 -24.79 -15.67 54.94
N THR A 2 -24.90 -14.42 55.35
CA THR A 2 -24.67 -13.28 54.45
C THR A 2 -23.16 -13.15 54.20
N PRO A 3 -22.70 -12.99 52.95
CA PRO A 3 -21.30 -12.74 52.68
C PRO A 3 -20.83 -11.50 53.45
N ASP A 4 -19.65 -11.57 54.04
CA ASP A 4 -19.05 -10.47 54.77
C ASP A 4 -18.62 -9.34 53.81
N ALA A 5 -18.43 -8.14 54.35
CA ALA A 5 -18.15 -6.93 53.55
C ALA A 5 -16.93 -7.09 52.64
N THR A 6 -15.91 -7.82 53.10
CA THR A 6 -14.69 -8.14 52.34
C THR A 6 -14.97 -9.00 51.12
N THR A 7 -15.79 -10.04 51.26
CA THR A 7 -16.21 -10.89 50.13
C THR A 7 -17.00 -10.08 49.10
N LEU A 8 -17.91 -9.21 49.53
CA LEU A 8 -18.67 -8.34 48.63
C LEU A 8 -17.77 -7.36 47.87
N GLN A 9 -16.74 -6.81 48.53
CA GLN A 9 -15.77 -5.91 47.89
C GLN A 9 -14.90 -6.63 46.86
N ILE A 10 -14.44 -7.85 47.16
CA ILE A 10 -13.69 -8.68 46.21
C ILE A 10 -14.54 -8.97 44.97
N ILE A 11 -15.81 -9.36 45.15
CA ILE A 11 -16.73 -9.62 44.04
C ILE A 11 -16.91 -8.36 43.18
N SER A 12 -17.12 -7.20 43.80
CA SER A 12 -17.26 -5.93 43.08
C SER A 12 -16.02 -5.60 42.24
N ASN A 13 -14.82 -5.74 42.83
CA ASN A 13 -13.56 -5.50 42.12
C ASN A 13 -13.36 -6.46 40.93
N VAL A 14 -13.73 -7.73 41.08
CA VAL A 14 -13.68 -8.72 40.00
C VAL A 14 -14.63 -8.34 38.87
N ILE A 15 -15.86 -7.89 39.17
CA ILE A 15 -16.83 -7.44 38.17
C ILE A 15 -16.28 -6.24 37.39
N VAL A 16 -15.71 -5.25 38.08
CA VAL A 16 -15.09 -4.08 37.45
C VAL A 16 -13.93 -4.49 36.54
N LEU A 17 -13.06 -5.40 36.99
CA LEU A 17 -11.94 -5.91 36.19
C LEU A 17 -12.43 -6.60 34.91
N ILE A 18 -13.47 -7.45 35.00
CA ILE A 18 -14.08 -8.09 33.84
C ILE A 18 -14.64 -7.04 32.88
N GLY A 19 -15.34 -6.03 33.39
CA GLY A 19 -15.85 -4.92 32.59
C GLY A 19 -14.75 -4.19 31.80
N VAL A 20 -13.62 -3.91 32.46
CA VAL A 20 -12.45 -3.29 31.81
C VAL A 20 -11.87 -4.20 30.72
N LEU A 21 -11.72 -5.50 30.98
CA LEU A 21 -11.19 -6.45 29.99
C LEU A 21 -12.11 -6.58 28.76
N VAL A 22 -13.44 -6.62 28.98
CA VAL A 22 -14.42 -6.63 27.89
C VAL A 22 -14.34 -5.34 27.07
N ALA A 23 -14.22 -4.18 27.73
CA ALA A 23 -14.10 -2.89 27.04
C ALA A 23 -12.82 -2.81 26.19
N ILE A 24 -11.68 -3.26 26.71
CA ILE A 24 -10.42 -3.34 25.94
C ILE A 24 -10.60 -4.26 24.73
N GLY A 25 -11.19 -5.44 24.93
CA GLY A 25 -11.49 -6.39 23.85
C GLY A 25 -12.36 -5.78 22.75
N ALA A 26 -13.43 -5.06 23.14
CA ALA A 26 -14.33 -4.38 22.22
C ALA A 26 -13.63 -3.27 21.43
N ILE A 27 -12.79 -2.44 22.07
CA ILE A 27 -12.00 -1.41 21.39
C ILE A 27 -11.06 -2.03 20.36
N VAL A 28 -10.32 -3.08 20.73
CA VAL A 28 -9.40 -3.76 19.81
C VAL A 28 -10.15 -4.38 18.63
N TYR A 29 -11.31 -4.98 18.87
CA TYR A 29 -12.15 -5.55 17.82
C TYR A 29 -12.69 -4.47 16.87
N ASN A 30 -13.16 -3.34 17.41
CA ASN A 30 -13.67 -2.21 16.63
C ASN A 30 -12.57 -1.58 15.76
N VAL A 31 -11.36 -1.39 16.30
CA VAL A 31 -10.20 -0.88 15.52
C VAL A 31 -9.86 -1.83 14.37
N ARG A 32 -9.82 -3.15 14.63
CA ARG A 32 -9.57 -4.15 13.57
C ARG A 32 -10.67 -4.14 12.50
N THR A 33 -11.92 -3.99 12.91
CA THR A 33 -13.07 -3.94 11.98
C THR A 33 -13.02 -2.67 11.13
N ALA A 34 -12.79 -1.51 11.75
CA ALA A 34 -12.64 -0.24 11.04
C ALA A 34 -11.52 -0.29 10.00
N LYS A 35 -10.36 -0.84 10.36
CA LYS A 35 -9.24 -1.06 9.45
C LYS A 35 -9.60 -1.91 8.23
N LYS A 36 -10.31 -3.03 8.43
CA LYS A 36 -10.77 -3.89 7.33
C LYS A 36 -11.80 -3.18 6.45
N THR A 37 -12.74 -2.44 7.04
CA THR A 37 -13.73 -1.65 6.30
C THR A 37 -13.06 -0.58 5.44
N GLN A 38 -12.11 0.18 6.01
CA GLN A 38 -11.37 1.20 5.28
C GLN A 38 -10.57 0.59 4.13
N THR A 39 -9.98 -0.58 4.35
CA THR A 39 -9.26 -1.32 3.30
C THR A 39 -10.20 -1.82 2.21
N ALA A 40 -11.39 -2.30 2.56
CA ALA A 40 -12.39 -2.74 1.60
C ALA A 40 -12.88 -1.58 0.72
N ASN A 41 -13.15 -0.42 1.32
CA ASN A 41 -13.52 0.79 0.59
C ASN A 41 -12.41 1.21 -0.37
N PHE A 42 -11.15 1.25 0.10
CA PHE A 42 -9.99 1.53 -0.75
C PHE A 42 -9.88 0.55 -1.93
N LEU A 43 -10.04 -0.75 -1.70
CA LEU A 43 -10.00 -1.76 -2.77
C LEU A 43 -11.15 -1.59 -3.77
N PHE A 44 -12.34 -1.18 -3.30
CA PHE A 44 -13.47 -0.89 -4.16
C PHE A 44 -13.27 0.38 -5.00
N GLU A 45 -12.82 1.47 -4.37
CA GLU A 45 -12.54 2.75 -5.03
C GLU A 45 -11.41 2.63 -6.05
N SER A 46 -10.30 1.95 -5.69
CA SER A 46 -9.17 1.71 -6.60
C SER A 46 -9.56 0.90 -7.84
N ARG A 47 -10.60 0.07 -7.76
CA ARG A 47 -11.14 -0.66 -8.91
C ARG A 47 -11.92 0.24 -9.86
N GLN A 48 -12.50 1.34 -9.37
CA GLN A 48 -13.25 2.31 -10.18
C GLN A 48 -12.37 3.45 -10.70
N ASP A 49 -11.14 3.55 -10.19
CA ASP A 49 -10.15 4.54 -10.63
C ASP A 49 -9.63 4.22 -12.04
N THR A 50 -10.18 4.93 -13.04
CA THR A 50 -9.77 4.81 -14.44
C THR A 50 -8.33 5.26 -14.65
N GLN A 51 -7.85 6.26 -13.91
CA GLN A 51 -6.46 6.72 -14.02
C GLN A 51 -5.49 5.64 -13.55
N TYR A 52 -5.83 4.91 -12.48
CA TYR A 52 -5.05 3.77 -12.01
C TYR A 52 -4.98 2.66 -13.06
N ILE A 53 -6.13 2.26 -13.62
CA ILE A 53 -6.21 1.19 -14.63
C ILE A 53 -5.43 1.58 -15.89
N GLU A 54 -5.66 2.79 -16.40
CA GLU A 54 -4.95 3.29 -17.59
C GLU A 54 -3.45 3.42 -17.35
N SER A 55 -3.04 3.90 -16.18
CA SER A 55 -1.62 4.05 -15.86
C SER A 55 -0.90 2.71 -15.77
N LEU A 56 -1.54 1.69 -15.19
CA LEU A 56 -1.03 0.32 -15.22
C LEU A 56 -0.92 -0.23 -16.65
N HIS A 57 -1.94 0.01 -17.48
CA HIS A 57 -1.93 -0.42 -18.87
C HIS A 57 -0.80 0.23 -19.65
N THR A 58 -0.66 1.56 -19.55
CA THR A 58 0.39 2.33 -20.21
C THR A 58 1.78 1.89 -19.75
N LEU A 59 1.99 1.66 -18.45
CA LEU A 59 3.26 1.13 -17.93
C LEU A 59 3.64 -0.21 -18.58
N LYS A 60 2.70 -1.15 -18.64
CA LYS A 60 2.93 -2.46 -19.27
C LYS A 60 3.11 -2.36 -20.78
N GLN A 61 2.36 -1.48 -21.43
CA GLN A 61 2.46 -1.24 -22.88
C GLN A 61 3.85 -0.70 -23.25
N VAL A 62 4.35 0.31 -22.54
CA VAL A 62 5.68 0.88 -22.78
C VAL A 62 6.79 -0.11 -22.44
N HIS A 63 6.63 -0.91 -21.38
CA HIS A 63 7.57 -1.98 -21.09
C HIS A 63 7.66 -3.00 -22.24
N ARG A 64 6.52 -3.41 -22.80
CA ARG A 64 6.45 -4.36 -23.92
C ARG A 64 6.98 -3.81 -25.23
N SER A 65 6.94 -2.49 -25.44
CA SER A 65 7.52 -1.88 -26.64
C SER A 65 9.06 -1.89 -26.62
N GLY A 66 9.68 -2.21 -25.47
CA GLY A 66 11.14 -2.20 -25.31
C GLY A 66 11.70 -0.79 -25.14
N LYS A 67 10.85 0.24 -25.09
CA LYS A 67 11.29 1.62 -24.88
C LYS A 67 11.89 1.78 -23.49
N SER A 68 13.04 2.45 -23.43
CA SER A 68 13.74 2.67 -22.16
C SER A 68 12.99 3.66 -21.28
N PHE A 69 12.60 3.24 -20.08
CA PHE A 69 12.00 4.15 -19.10
C PHE A 69 12.91 5.33 -18.73
N ARG A 70 14.22 5.17 -18.84
CA ARG A 70 15.20 6.24 -18.56
C ARG A 70 15.05 7.41 -19.53
N SER A 71 14.61 7.18 -20.78
CA SER A 71 14.45 8.24 -21.79
C SER A 71 13.33 9.24 -21.43
N TYR A 72 12.38 8.87 -20.57
CA TYR A 72 11.34 9.78 -20.08
C TYR A 72 11.86 10.83 -19.08
N VAL A 73 13.06 10.61 -18.54
CA VAL A 73 13.71 11.51 -17.58
C VAL A 73 14.92 12.20 -18.23
N PHE A 74 15.71 11.44 -18.97
CA PHE A 74 16.89 11.90 -19.70
C PHE A 74 16.67 11.65 -21.20
N PRO A 75 16.01 12.57 -21.91
CA PRO A 75 15.81 12.45 -23.36
C PRO A 75 17.16 12.49 -24.08
N CYS A 76 17.25 11.80 -25.23
CA CYS A 76 18.45 11.85 -26.07
C CYS A 76 18.69 13.29 -26.56
N GLU A 77 19.96 13.69 -26.68
CA GLU A 77 20.33 15.02 -27.15
C GLU A 77 19.65 15.35 -28.49
N GLY A 78 19.00 16.51 -28.56
CA GLY A 78 18.30 16.97 -29.76
C GLY A 78 16.89 16.43 -29.97
N THR A 79 16.38 15.54 -29.09
CA THR A 79 14.97 15.09 -29.14
C THR A 79 14.14 15.77 -28.06
N ALA A 80 13.11 16.51 -28.47
CA ALA A 80 12.12 17.05 -27.55
C ALA A 80 11.15 15.94 -27.12
N ILE A 81 10.75 15.95 -25.85
CA ILE A 81 9.72 15.04 -25.33
C ILE A 81 8.41 15.35 -26.06
N THR A 82 7.79 14.34 -26.66
CA THR A 82 6.51 14.51 -27.36
C THR A 82 5.35 14.68 -26.38
N GLU A 83 4.22 15.24 -26.84
CA GLU A 83 3.00 15.32 -26.02
C GLU A 83 2.53 13.94 -25.53
N GLU A 84 2.70 12.90 -26.35
CA GLU A 84 2.40 11.53 -25.97
C GLU A 84 3.30 11.05 -24.84
N GLU A 85 4.61 11.29 -24.93
CA GLU A 85 5.57 10.92 -23.88
C GLU A 85 5.32 11.69 -22.57
N MET A 86 4.90 12.96 -22.67
CA MET A 86 4.48 13.72 -21.50
C MET A 86 3.22 13.12 -20.86
N ALA A 87 2.25 12.68 -21.66
CA ALA A 87 1.05 12.02 -21.16
C ALA A 87 1.39 10.67 -20.48
N GLU A 88 2.26 9.86 -21.09
CA GLU A 88 2.78 8.62 -20.51
C GLU A 88 3.52 8.88 -19.19
N ARG A 89 4.37 9.91 -19.14
CA ARG A 89 5.08 10.31 -17.92
C ARG A 89 4.13 10.66 -16.78
N ARG A 90 3.04 11.39 -17.06
CA ARG A 90 2.00 11.69 -16.05
C ARG A 90 1.34 10.42 -15.52
N LYS A 91 1.06 9.45 -16.39
CA LYS A 91 0.53 8.14 -16.01
C LYS A 91 1.51 7.35 -15.14
N PHE A 92 2.81 7.34 -15.48
CA PHE A 92 3.82 6.71 -14.64
C PHE A 92 3.92 7.35 -13.27
N GLN A 93 3.92 8.69 -13.21
CA GLN A 93 3.92 9.41 -11.94
C GLN A 93 2.69 9.06 -11.10
N TYR A 94 1.51 8.94 -11.72
CA TYR A 94 0.29 8.55 -11.04
C TYR A 94 0.42 7.19 -10.37
N ILE A 95 0.84 6.15 -11.11
CA ILE A 95 0.91 4.79 -10.57
C ILE A 95 2.00 4.64 -9.50
N LEU A 96 3.13 5.34 -9.66
CA LEU A 96 4.18 5.36 -8.63
C LEU A 96 3.71 6.05 -7.35
N ASN A 97 3.07 7.23 -7.48
CA ASN A 97 2.50 7.94 -6.35
C ASN A 97 1.37 7.13 -5.67
N PHE A 98 0.57 6.39 -6.46
CA PHE A 98 -0.46 5.52 -5.93
C PHE A 98 0.14 4.44 -5.02
N TYR A 99 1.14 3.70 -5.49
CA TYR A 99 1.75 2.65 -4.67
C TYR A 99 2.60 3.18 -3.52
N GLU A 100 3.19 4.37 -3.65
CA GLU A 100 3.83 5.06 -2.53
C GLU A 100 2.83 5.33 -1.40
N ARG A 101 1.65 5.88 -1.71
CA ARG A 101 0.58 6.10 -0.72
C ARG A 101 0.08 4.79 -0.11
N VAL A 102 -0.08 3.74 -0.92
CA VAL A 102 -0.48 2.41 -0.41
C VAL A 102 0.56 1.89 0.58
N ALA A 103 1.84 2.01 0.26
CA ALA A 103 2.92 1.58 1.13
C ALA A 103 2.93 2.34 2.46
N VAL A 104 2.80 3.67 2.42
CA VAL A 104 2.67 4.52 3.62
C VAL A 104 1.48 4.09 4.46
N SER A 105 0.28 3.96 3.87
CA SER A 105 -0.93 3.58 4.62
C SER A 105 -0.85 2.17 5.22
N ILE A 106 -0.11 1.24 4.60
CA ILE A 106 0.19 -0.07 5.19
C ILE A 106 1.17 0.08 6.36
N ARG A 107 2.23 0.86 6.19
CA ARG A 107 3.29 1.06 7.18
C ARG A 107 2.77 1.76 8.44
N GLU A 108 1.88 2.74 8.28
CA GLU A 108 1.19 3.45 9.35
C GLU A 108 0.02 2.64 9.95
N GLY A 109 -0.23 1.43 9.46
CA GLY A 109 -1.24 0.53 10.03
C GLY A 109 -2.68 0.95 9.73
N ILE A 110 -2.91 1.86 8.80
CA ILE A 110 -4.24 2.31 8.34
C ILE A 110 -4.93 1.19 7.56
N TYR A 111 -4.21 0.52 6.66
CA TYR A 111 -4.76 -0.57 5.85
C TYR A 111 -4.38 -1.97 6.35
N ASP A 112 -5.30 -2.92 6.20
CA ASP A 112 -5.05 -4.34 6.37
C ASP A 112 -4.13 -4.85 5.25
N GLU A 113 -2.84 -4.95 5.57
CA GLU A 113 -1.80 -5.42 4.64
C GLU A 113 -2.18 -6.76 4.00
N GLN A 114 -2.82 -7.67 4.74
CA GLN A 114 -3.16 -9.00 4.22
C GLN A 114 -4.26 -8.94 3.16
N MET A 115 -5.27 -8.09 3.36
CA MET A 115 -6.33 -7.88 2.36
C MET A 115 -5.75 -7.32 1.06
N ILE A 116 -4.92 -6.27 1.13
CA ILE A 116 -4.32 -5.67 -0.07
C ILE A 116 -3.37 -6.66 -0.73
N LYS A 117 -2.50 -7.31 0.05
CA LYS A 117 -1.53 -8.28 -0.48
C LYS A 117 -2.21 -9.43 -1.21
N ARG A 118 -3.25 -10.03 -0.64
CA ARG A 118 -3.98 -11.14 -1.30
C ARG A 118 -4.62 -10.72 -2.62
N THR A 119 -5.08 -9.48 -2.72
CA THR A 119 -5.75 -8.97 -3.93
C THR A 119 -4.77 -8.52 -5.01
N SER A 120 -3.63 -7.95 -4.61
CA SER A 120 -2.78 -7.18 -5.54
C SER A 120 -1.30 -7.57 -5.55
N PHE A 121 -0.90 -8.68 -4.89
CA PHE A 121 0.50 -9.10 -4.79
C PHE A 121 1.24 -9.05 -6.13
N THR A 122 0.76 -9.80 -7.12
CA THR A 122 1.42 -9.90 -8.43
C THR A 122 1.51 -8.53 -9.10
N THR A 123 0.41 -7.76 -9.10
CA THR A 123 0.37 -6.44 -9.74
C THR A 123 1.36 -5.47 -9.09
N VAL A 124 1.43 -5.42 -7.75
CA VAL A 124 2.36 -4.54 -7.01
C VAL A 124 3.81 -4.90 -7.33
N ILE A 125 4.14 -6.20 -7.28
CA ILE A 125 5.51 -6.68 -7.55
C ILE A 125 5.91 -6.41 -9.00
N GLU A 126 5.07 -6.79 -9.96
CA GLU A 126 5.32 -6.62 -11.39
C GLU A 126 5.44 -5.13 -11.76
N THR A 127 4.58 -4.26 -11.21
CA THR A 127 4.65 -2.81 -11.45
C THR A 127 5.97 -2.25 -10.99
N HIS A 128 6.42 -2.60 -9.78
CA HIS A 128 7.71 -2.15 -9.29
C HIS A 128 8.86 -2.65 -10.17
N ASP A 129 8.86 -3.94 -10.53
CA ASP A 129 9.94 -4.52 -11.32
C ASP A 129 10.03 -3.89 -12.71
N ILE A 130 8.89 -3.55 -13.32
CA ILE A 130 8.85 -2.80 -14.58
C ILE A 130 9.33 -1.36 -14.39
N ALA A 131 8.88 -0.69 -13.32
CA ALA A 131 9.15 0.74 -13.10
C ALA A 131 10.48 1.02 -12.40
N GLU A 132 11.22 0.01 -11.93
CA GLU A 132 12.48 0.19 -11.21
C GLU A 132 13.50 1.06 -11.98
N PRO A 133 13.72 0.89 -13.30
CA PRO A 133 14.61 1.77 -14.05
C PRO A 133 14.14 3.22 -14.08
N LEU A 134 12.81 3.46 -14.11
CA LEU A 134 12.23 4.80 -14.05
C LEU A 134 12.49 5.43 -12.67
N ILE A 135 12.22 4.69 -11.59
CA ILE A 135 12.44 5.17 -10.22
C ILE A 135 13.91 5.58 -10.03
N LYS A 136 14.85 4.73 -10.45
CA LYS A 136 16.30 5.04 -10.38
C LYS A 136 16.65 6.29 -11.19
N ALA A 137 16.13 6.42 -12.40
CA ALA A 137 16.36 7.61 -13.24
C ALA A 137 15.79 8.89 -12.59
N ILE A 138 14.59 8.83 -12.02
CA ILE A 138 13.99 9.96 -11.30
C ILE A 138 14.87 10.37 -10.13
N ARG A 139 15.28 9.41 -9.27
CA ARG A 139 16.14 9.65 -8.11
C ARG A 139 17.45 10.35 -8.48
N GLU A 140 18.10 9.88 -9.55
CA GLU A 140 19.31 10.50 -10.09
C GLU A 140 19.07 11.93 -10.57
N HIS A 141 17.98 12.15 -11.32
CA HIS A 141 17.65 13.45 -11.89
C HIS A 141 17.39 14.52 -10.82
N ILE A 142 16.63 14.17 -9.78
CA ILE A 142 16.28 15.10 -8.71
C ILE A 142 17.23 15.03 -7.50
N LYS A 143 18.25 14.18 -7.55
CA LYS A 143 19.22 13.93 -6.46
C LYS A 143 18.53 13.56 -5.14
N SER A 144 17.59 12.62 -5.18
CA SER A 144 16.82 12.17 -4.01
C SER A 144 16.90 10.66 -3.85
N GLU A 145 17.37 10.21 -2.69
CA GLU A 145 17.38 8.79 -2.33
C GLU A 145 16.02 8.29 -1.82
N THR A 146 15.16 9.21 -1.36
CA THR A 146 13.91 8.87 -0.65
C THR A 146 12.69 8.78 -1.56
N THR A 147 12.78 9.26 -2.80
CA THR A 147 11.65 9.27 -3.73
C THR A 147 11.22 7.84 -4.08
N TYR A 148 9.97 7.50 -3.79
CA TYR A 148 9.42 6.14 -3.94
C TYR A 148 10.03 5.08 -3.02
N GLN A 149 10.67 5.48 -1.90
CA GLN A 149 11.29 4.54 -0.97
C GLN A 149 10.27 3.64 -0.27
N GLU A 150 9.04 4.13 -0.03
CA GLU A 150 8.03 3.36 0.68
C GLU A 150 7.48 2.26 -0.22
N PHE A 151 7.27 2.56 -1.50
CA PHE A 151 6.91 1.54 -2.49
C PHE A 151 7.98 0.45 -2.60
N GLU A 152 9.26 0.85 -2.67
CA GLU A 152 10.38 -0.10 -2.69
C GLU A 152 10.44 -0.95 -1.40
N TRP A 153 10.21 -0.34 -0.23
CA TRP A 153 10.10 -1.04 1.05
C TRP A 153 8.99 -2.09 1.04
N LEU A 154 7.80 -1.73 0.55
CA LEU A 154 6.65 -2.62 0.48
C LEU A 154 6.95 -3.84 -0.39
N VAL A 155 7.55 -3.61 -1.56
CA VAL A 155 7.92 -4.66 -2.52
C VAL A 155 8.96 -5.59 -1.92
N LYS A 156 10.04 -5.06 -1.32
CA LYS A 156 11.07 -5.87 -0.63
C LYS A 156 10.45 -6.74 0.47
N ARG A 157 9.58 -6.16 1.30
CA ARG A 157 8.87 -6.87 2.37
C ARG A 157 7.97 -7.97 1.81
N TRP A 158 7.29 -7.72 0.70
CA TRP A 158 6.39 -8.70 0.08
C TRP A 158 7.14 -9.83 -0.62
N LYS A 159 8.25 -9.54 -1.31
CA LYS A 159 9.15 -10.55 -1.87
C LYS A 159 9.76 -11.45 -0.80
N ALA A 160 10.14 -10.89 0.35
CA ALA A 160 10.67 -11.65 1.49
C ALA A 160 9.63 -12.58 2.15
N ARG A 161 8.33 -12.31 1.97
CA ARG A 161 7.23 -13.09 2.55
C ARG A 161 6.14 -13.31 1.51
N PRO A 162 6.36 -14.12 0.47
CA PRO A 162 5.41 -14.27 -0.63
C PRO A 162 4.08 -14.89 -0.17
N LEU A 163 3.04 -14.78 -1.01
CA LEU A 163 1.79 -15.48 -0.79
C LEU A 163 2.02 -17.00 -0.79
N LYS A 164 1.37 -17.70 0.15
CA LYS A 164 1.38 -19.15 0.20
C LYS A 164 0.23 -19.69 -0.65
N LYS A 165 0.44 -20.83 -1.31
CA LYS A 165 -0.63 -21.55 -2.00
C LYS A 165 -1.74 -21.90 -0.99
N ASN A 166 -2.99 -21.64 -1.36
CA ASN A 166 -4.13 -22.10 -0.56
C ASN A 166 -4.11 -23.63 -0.49
N LYS A 167 -4.37 -24.17 0.71
CA LYS A 167 -4.58 -25.61 0.90
C LYS A 167 -5.97 -25.99 0.42
#